data_AF-A0A953BTQ1-F1
#
_entry.id   AF-A0A953BTQ1-F1
#
_cell.length_a   1.000
_cell.length_b   1.000
_cell.length_c   1.000
_cell.angle_alpha   90.00
_cell.angle_beta   90.00
_cell.angle_gamma   90.00
#
_symmetry.space_group_name_H-M   'P 1'
#
loop_
_entity.id
_entity.type
_entity.pdbx_description
1 polymer ?
#
loop_
_entity_poly.entity_id
_entity_poly.type
_entity_poly.pdbx_seq_one_letter_code
_entity_poly.pdbx_strand_id
1 'polypeptide(L)'
;MTCGWSSRLVVGSLLSVQTLSVSRGMVLADESYPVPPRTPGAAVVAIDDDSDVDVELDASEVSEAAEGVAPAPSSEAQKPAPRPAAPPKKKTPPQFPGPKVLPPTGPFKPLFFDNDPRFPNPADCPDDWCADGSGAAFELGDVDFLLSSGGELRHRWMSQDNRLQPGGPGKTDYQLWRWRHYLDLKAGDRVRLYVEGIDASSFGEDLPEQPIDVNRWDLLNAFIDVKVFDTGTGTQTLRYGRQELLFGRQRLVSPLDWANTRRNFSGFRYLVREPDWKLDVFAVNPVNSATGYRSVTEFDNRFDRPNRDVWFSGAYWSYTAIENTNIDLYWLWLDNSDPTPGRADGRRHTIGGRYSELAPQADGRVWDFDVEAAYQCGDDLGERVNAGFATAILGHTWKKAHWSPRLSGLAYFGTGDVDRSDGQTNTFDVLFPLGHAYWAISDNLSGQNLLDLAAQVDVRPTDKSALVAAWHHFQLASDDDVVYNVAGAPIGTPGNGTDVGNALDLYGYYAFNPCFDVQLGASWFWYGEFIDRTTPRGDATQFYVQTSLRY
;
A
#
# COMPACT_ATOMS: atom_id res chain seq x y z
N MET A 1 -18.67 24.29 7.77
CA MET A 1 -18.91 24.64 6.34
C MET A 1 -19.74 23.53 5.75
N THR A 2 -20.90 23.78 5.14
CA THR A 2 -21.73 22.70 4.58
C THR A 2 -21.26 22.32 3.18
N CYS A 3 -20.89 21.05 2.98
CA CYS A 3 -20.53 20.48 1.67
C CYS A 3 -21.78 20.27 0.80
N GLY A 4 -22.39 21.37 0.35
CA GLY A 4 -23.62 21.37 -0.45
C GLY A 4 -23.42 20.96 -1.92
N TRP A 5 -22.93 19.75 -2.19
CA TRP A 5 -22.83 19.20 -3.54
C TRP A 5 -24.00 18.27 -3.83
N SER A 6 -25.09 18.81 -4.40
CA SER A 6 -26.19 17.97 -4.91
C SER A 6 -25.78 17.31 -6.24
N SER A 7 -25.38 16.04 -6.18
CA SER A 7 -25.00 15.24 -7.35
C SER A 7 -26.21 14.85 -8.21
N ARG A 8 -26.64 15.78 -9.07
CA ARG A 8 -27.46 15.48 -10.25
C ARG A 8 -26.69 15.74 -11.54
N LEU A 9 -25.62 14.97 -11.76
CA LEU A 9 -24.97 14.91 -13.06
C LEU A 9 -25.75 13.95 -13.97
N VAL A 10 -26.70 14.48 -14.74
CA VAL A 10 -27.43 13.68 -15.73
C VAL A 10 -26.53 13.42 -16.93
N VAL A 11 -25.97 12.21 -17.01
CA VAL A 11 -25.26 11.74 -18.21
C VAL A 11 -26.30 11.47 -19.30
N GLY A 12 -26.50 12.45 -20.18
CA GLY A 12 -27.44 12.35 -21.30
C GLY A 12 -26.94 11.39 -22.38
N SER A 13 -27.34 10.12 -22.29
CA SER A 13 -27.12 9.13 -23.35
C SER A 13 -28.21 9.24 -24.42
N LEU A 14 -27.84 9.74 -25.60
CA LEU A 14 -28.69 9.75 -26.79
C LEU A 14 -28.58 8.39 -27.51
N LEU A 15 -29.52 7.48 -27.24
CA LEU A 15 -29.87 6.40 -28.17
C LEU A 15 -31.29 5.90 -27.87
N SER A 16 -32.19 6.13 -28.83
CA SER A 16 -33.62 5.82 -28.70
C SER A 16 -33.91 4.42 -29.24
N VAL A 17 -34.47 3.54 -28.40
CA VAL A 17 -35.19 2.34 -28.83
C VAL A 17 -36.51 2.27 -28.05
N GLN A 18 -37.56 1.84 -28.73
CA GLN A 18 -38.95 2.07 -28.35
C GLN A 18 -39.43 1.23 -27.16
N THR A 19 -40.38 1.80 -26.41
CA THR A 19 -41.14 1.14 -25.36
C THR A 19 -42.17 0.16 -25.92
N LEU A 20 -42.34 -0.98 -25.24
CA LEU A 20 -43.57 -1.77 -25.28
C LEU A 20 -43.87 -2.26 -23.85
N SER A 21 -45.03 -1.87 -23.35
CA SER A 21 -45.51 -2.13 -22.00
C SER A 21 -46.51 -3.29 -22.01
N VAL A 22 -46.31 -4.29 -21.15
CA VAL A 22 -47.40 -5.15 -20.63
C VAL A 22 -47.17 -5.37 -19.14
N SER A 23 -48.25 -5.36 -18.37
CA SER A 23 -48.27 -5.36 -16.91
C SER A 23 -48.74 -6.68 -16.30
N ARG A 24 -48.31 -6.92 -15.05
CA ARG A 24 -48.87 -7.82 -14.03
C ARG A 24 -48.95 -9.33 -14.32
N GLY A 25 -48.41 -10.11 -13.39
CA GLY A 25 -48.69 -11.55 -13.23
C GLY A 25 -47.89 -12.16 -12.10
N MET A 26 -48.44 -12.19 -10.88
CA MET A 26 -47.86 -12.87 -9.72
C MET A 26 -48.61 -14.19 -9.50
N VAL A 27 -47.91 -15.33 -9.41
CA VAL A 27 -48.29 -16.56 -8.67
C VAL A 27 -47.10 -17.53 -8.65
N LEU A 28 -47.05 -18.34 -7.58
CA LEU A 28 -46.02 -19.32 -7.22
C LEU A 28 -45.96 -20.54 -8.17
N ALA A 29 -44.76 -21.12 -8.32
CA ALA A 29 -44.58 -22.57 -8.41
C ALA A 29 -43.15 -22.96 -8.01
N ASP A 30 -43.05 -24.05 -7.25
CA ASP A 30 -41.83 -24.79 -6.90
C ASP A 30 -41.55 -25.83 -7.99
N GLU A 31 -40.31 -25.97 -8.46
CA GLU A 31 -39.85 -27.22 -9.11
C GLU A 31 -38.32 -27.31 -9.21
N SER A 32 -37.81 -28.45 -8.77
CA SER A 32 -36.39 -28.82 -8.80
C SER A 32 -36.09 -29.73 -9.98
N TYR A 33 -35.01 -29.47 -10.73
CA TYR A 33 -34.53 -30.35 -11.81
C TYR A 33 -32.98 -30.30 -11.94
N PRO A 34 -32.32 -31.33 -12.54
CA PRO A 34 -31.22 -31.98 -11.84
C PRO A 34 -29.87 -32.00 -12.58
N VAL A 35 -28.86 -32.50 -11.88
CA VAL A 35 -27.49 -32.72 -12.38
C VAL A 35 -27.44 -33.84 -13.43
N PRO A 36 -26.80 -33.64 -14.60
CA PRO A 36 -26.51 -34.72 -15.57
C PRO A 36 -25.24 -35.52 -15.19
N PRO A 37 -25.15 -36.82 -15.58
CA PRO A 37 -24.22 -37.78 -14.98
C PRO A 37 -22.80 -37.80 -15.58
N ARG A 38 -21.84 -38.33 -14.78
CA ARG A 38 -20.53 -38.80 -15.25
C ARG A 38 -20.62 -40.23 -15.79
N THR A 39 -19.81 -40.56 -16.81
CA THR A 39 -19.53 -41.95 -17.24
C THR A 39 -18.04 -42.10 -17.66
N PRO A 40 -17.40 -43.28 -17.58
CA PRO A 40 -15.93 -43.37 -17.37
C PRO A 40 -15.11 -44.15 -18.43
N GLY A 41 -13.77 -43.95 -18.40
CA GLY A 41 -12.72 -44.76 -19.07
C GLY A 41 -12.64 -44.61 -20.61
N ALA A 42 -11.55 -44.91 -21.33
CA ALA A 42 -10.12 -45.16 -21.04
C ALA A 42 -9.35 -45.01 -22.41
N ALA A 43 -8.03 -45.12 -22.61
CA ALA A 43 -6.90 -45.58 -21.77
C ALA A 43 -5.55 -44.93 -22.21
N VAL A 44 -4.43 -45.54 -21.80
CA VAL A 44 -3.01 -45.21 -22.08
C VAL A 44 -2.56 -45.47 -23.54
N VAL A 45 -1.69 -44.62 -24.09
CA VAL A 45 -0.58 -45.01 -24.98
C VAL A 45 0.67 -44.19 -24.59
N ALA A 46 1.82 -44.85 -24.43
CA ALA A 46 3.13 -44.22 -24.27
C ALA A 46 3.93 -44.35 -25.58
N ILE A 47 4.86 -43.43 -25.82
CA ILE A 47 5.90 -43.55 -26.86
C ILE A 47 7.21 -43.05 -26.27
N ASP A 48 8.10 -43.98 -25.94
CA ASP A 48 9.55 -43.81 -26.04
C ASP A 48 9.98 -44.46 -27.35
N ASP A 49 10.98 -43.92 -28.03
CA ASP A 49 11.98 -44.73 -28.74
C ASP A 49 13.28 -43.95 -28.89
N ASP A 50 14.41 -44.60 -28.59
CA ASP A 50 15.76 -44.07 -28.73
C ASP A 50 16.28 -44.28 -30.16
N SER A 51 17.19 -43.40 -30.62
CA SER A 51 18.20 -43.83 -31.61
C SER A 51 19.46 -42.96 -31.58
N ASP A 52 20.53 -43.49 -31.00
CA ASP A 52 21.90 -43.02 -31.25
C ASP A 52 22.30 -43.25 -32.71
N VAL A 53 23.02 -42.29 -33.30
CA VAL A 53 23.92 -42.55 -34.45
C VAL A 53 25.17 -41.67 -34.34
N ASP A 54 26.31 -42.30 -34.07
CA ASP A 54 27.64 -41.70 -34.20
C ASP A 54 27.99 -41.42 -35.67
N VAL A 55 28.66 -40.29 -35.94
CA VAL A 55 29.53 -40.13 -37.12
C VAL A 55 30.78 -39.34 -36.73
N GLU A 56 31.93 -40.00 -36.83
CA GLU A 56 33.28 -39.42 -36.74
C GLU A 56 33.92 -39.35 -38.15
N LEU A 57 35.11 -38.75 -38.28
CA LEU A 57 35.95 -38.57 -39.50
C LEU A 57 35.57 -37.34 -40.38
N ASP A 58 36.50 -36.57 -40.96
CA ASP A 58 37.98 -36.57 -40.92
C ASP A 58 38.52 -35.14 -41.16
N ALA A 59 39.83 -34.92 -40.96
CA ALA A 59 40.52 -33.67 -41.24
C ALA A 59 41.51 -33.81 -42.42
N SER A 60 41.43 -32.93 -43.43
CA SER A 60 42.51 -32.77 -44.40
C SER A 60 42.59 -31.38 -45.03
N GLU A 61 43.84 -30.93 -45.20
CA GLU A 61 44.33 -29.66 -45.73
C GLU A 61 43.80 -29.24 -47.12
N VAL A 62 43.68 -27.93 -47.36
CA VAL A 62 44.07 -27.31 -48.65
C VAL A 62 44.75 -25.96 -48.36
N SER A 63 45.83 -25.69 -49.10
CA SER A 63 46.77 -24.57 -48.92
C SER A 63 46.42 -23.28 -49.69
N GLU A 64 47.15 -22.22 -49.33
CA GLU A 64 47.27 -20.89 -49.93
C GLU A 64 46.98 -20.71 -51.44
N ALA A 65 46.30 -19.59 -51.76
CA ALA A 65 46.67 -18.73 -52.89
C ALA A 65 46.29 -17.27 -52.58
N ALA A 66 47.22 -16.34 -52.72
CA ALA A 66 47.01 -14.91 -52.46
C ALA A 66 46.90 -14.12 -53.77
N GLU A 67 45.86 -13.31 -53.92
CA GLU A 67 45.83 -12.19 -54.87
C GLU A 67 45.30 -10.93 -54.18
N GLY A 68 45.96 -9.79 -54.43
CA GLY A 68 45.79 -8.57 -53.66
C GLY A 68 44.63 -7.69 -54.13
N VAL A 69 43.96 -7.05 -53.18
CA VAL A 69 43.02 -5.94 -53.43
C VAL A 69 43.49 -4.70 -52.68
N ALA A 70 43.47 -3.56 -53.36
CA ALA A 70 43.99 -2.29 -52.86
C ALA A 70 43.19 -1.72 -51.66
N PRO A 71 43.81 -0.94 -50.77
CA PRO A 71 43.12 -0.35 -49.62
C PRO A 71 42.08 0.70 -50.06
N ALA A 72 40.85 0.54 -49.59
CA ALA A 72 39.79 1.53 -49.72
C ALA A 72 40.08 2.77 -48.83
N PRO A 73 39.62 3.98 -49.20
CA PRO A 73 39.90 5.20 -48.46
C PRO A 73 39.24 5.20 -47.08
N SER A 74 39.95 5.73 -46.08
CA SER A 74 39.47 5.90 -44.71
C SER A 74 38.25 6.82 -44.65
N SER A 75 37.09 6.29 -44.25
CA SER A 75 35.95 7.11 -43.88
C SER A 75 36.26 7.90 -42.59
N GLU A 76 36.11 9.22 -42.63
CA GLU A 76 36.22 10.05 -41.43
C GLU A 76 35.21 9.57 -40.37
N ALA A 77 35.70 9.27 -39.17
CA ALA A 77 34.84 8.92 -38.06
C ALA A 77 33.97 10.12 -37.69
N GLN A 78 32.67 10.03 -37.93
CA GLN A 78 31.70 11.01 -37.43
C GLN A 78 31.86 11.11 -35.91
N LYS A 79 32.10 12.33 -35.42
CA LYS A 79 32.10 12.59 -33.98
C LYS A 79 30.74 12.14 -33.41
N PRO A 80 30.71 11.33 -32.34
CA PRO A 80 29.45 10.95 -31.72
C PRO A 80 28.68 12.20 -31.31
N ALA A 81 27.36 12.19 -31.56
CA ALA A 81 26.49 13.30 -31.20
C ALA A 81 26.64 13.65 -29.70
N PRO A 82 26.51 14.92 -29.31
CA PRO A 82 26.55 15.30 -27.90
C PRO A 82 25.52 14.45 -27.12
N ARG A 83 25.96 13.81 -26.03
CA ARG A 83 25.03 13.13 -25.13
C ARG A 83 23.92 14.13 -24.74
N PRO A 84 22.63 13.73 -24.76
CA PRO A 84 21.56 14.56 -24.24
C PRO A 84 21.94 15.08 -22.84
N ALA A 85 21.68 16.36 -22.58
CA ALA A 85 21.95 16.94 -21.28
C ALA A 85 21.28 16.08 -20.21
N ALA A 86 22.01 15.78 -19.13
CA ALA A 86 21.46 14.99 -18.04
C ALA A 86 20.15 15.65 -17.57
N PRO A 87 19.03 14.89 -17.45
CA PRO A 87 17.76 15.48 -17.07
C PRO A 87 17.92 16.21 -15.73
N PRO A 88 17.24 17.36 -15.53
CA PRO A 88 17.37 18.14 -14.30
C PRO A 88 17.14 17.22 -13.11
N LYS A 89 18.02 17.28 -12.11
CA LYS A 89 17.96 16.42 -10.92
C LYS A 89 16.56 16.52 -10.33
N LYS A 90 15.80 15.42 -10.40
CA LYS A 90 14.43 15.35 -9.89
C LYS A 90 14.43 15.82 -8.44
N LYS A 91 13.68 16.89 -8.13
CA LYS A 91 13.47 17.35 -6.76
C LYS A 91 12.73 16.24 -6.04
N THR A 92 13.51 15.41 -5.35
CA THR A 92 12.94 14.28 -4.61
C THR A 92 12.21 14.88 -3.41
N PRO A 93 10.96 14.47 -3.12
CA PRO A 93 10.27 14.94 -1.93
C PRO A 93 11.17 14.75 -0.70
N PRO A 94 11.21 15.70 0.24
CA PRO A 94 12.00 15.54 1.46
C PRO A 94 11.74 14.18 2.10
N GLN A 95 12.78 13.35 2.27
CA GLN A 95 12.67 12.10 3.03
C GLN A 95 12.50 12.44 4.51
N PHE A 96 11.27 12.73 4.88
CA PHE A 96 10.90 13.19 6.20
C PHE A 96 10.96 12.04 7.20
N PRO A 97 11.76 12.14 8.27
CA PRO A 97 11.71 11.19 9.36
C PRO A 97 10.46 11.45 10.19
N GLY A 98 9.35 10.83 9.81
CA GLY A 98 8.47 10.27 10.85
C GLY A 98 9.11 8.96 11.33
N PRO A 99 8.36 8.07 12.01
CA PRO A 99 8.70 6.66 11.99
C PRO A 99 8.96 6.27 10.52
N LYS A 100 10.22 5.93 10.22
CA LYS A 100 10.54 5.40 8.90
C LYS A 100 9.85 4.04 8.88
N VAL A 101 8.91 3.86 7.95
CA VAL A 101 8.91 2.61 7.18
C VAL A 101 10.37 2.41 6.84
N LEU A 102 10.94 1.34 7.40
CA LEU A 102 12.38 1.11 7.53
C LEU A 102 13.05 1.57 6.24
N PRO A 103 14.14 2.38 6.30
CA PRO A 103 14.76 2.96 5.12
C PRO A 103 14.87 1.85 4.06
N PRO A 104 14.36 2.09 2.85
CA PRO A 104 13.94 1.03 1.94
C PRO A 104 15.05 0.00 1.89
N THR A 105 14.67 -1.24 2.20
CA THR A 105 15.57 -2.35 2.50
C THR A 105 16.07 -2.93 1.19
N GLY A 106 16.78 -2.06 0.45
CA GLY A 106 17.05 -2.18 -0.96
C GLY A 106 16.66 -0.96 -1.81
N PRO A 107 16.89 -1.05 -3.13
CA PRO A 107 16.39 -0.07 -4.11
C PRO A 107 14.85 -0.11 -4.28
N PHE A 108 14.18 -1.12 -3.71
CA PHE A 108 12.75 -1.40 -3.88
C PHE A 108 11.85 -0.34 -3.23
N LYS A 109 10.84 0.11 -4.00
CA LYS A 109 9.78 1.00 -3.51
C LYS A 109 8.64 0.20 -2.88
N PRO A 110 7.82 0.82 -2.00
CA PRO A 110 6.67 0.14 -1.39
C PRO A 110 5.63 -0.38 -2.38
N LEU A 111 5.51 0.23 -3.55
CA LEU A 111 4.70 -0.23 -4.69
C LEU A 111 5.65 -0.74 -5.76
N PHE A 112 5.62 -2.04 -6.09
CA PHE A 112 6.60 -2.62 -7.00
C PHE A 112 6.44 -2.15 -8.45
N PHE A 113 5.22 -1.78 -8.87
CA PHE A 113 5.01 -1.13 -10.16
C PHE A 113 5.61 0.28 -10.27
N ASP A 114 6.11 0.89 -9.18
CA ASP A 114 6.85 2.15 -9.25
C ASP A 114 8.37 1.93 -9.41
N ASN A 115 8.88 0.70 -9.27
CA ASN A 115 10.31 0.40 -9.46
C ASN A 115 10.77 0.73 -10.90
N ASP A 116 12.05 1.07 -11.06
CA ASP A 116 12.65 1.24 -12.40
C ASP A 116 13.36 -0.07 -12.80
N PRO A 117 12.87 -0.82 -13.81
CA PRO A 117 13.40 -2.14 -14.16
C PRO A 117 14.77 -2.11 -14.85
N ARG A 118 15.39 -0.94 -14.95
CA ARG A 118 16.75 -0.73 -15.49
C ARG A 118 17.81 -0.58 -14.38
N PHE A 119 17.40 -0.76 -13.12
CA PHE A 119 18.28 -0.98 -11.98
C PHE A 119 18.34 -2.50 -11.69
N PRO A 120 19.43 -3.02 -11.11
CA PRO A 120 20.38 -2.31 -10.24
C PRO A 120 21.66 -1.84 -10.93
N ASN A 121 22.27 -0.81 -10.34
CA ASN A 121 23.70 -0.58 -10.49
C ASN A 121 24.44 -1.76 -9.82
N PRO A 122 25.44 -2.41 -10.46
CA PRO A 122 26.09 -3.61 -9.91
C PRO A 122 26.70 -3.41 -8.51
N ALA A 123 27.02 -2.17 -8.10
CA ALA A 123 27.46 -1.88 -6.74
C ALA A 123 26.33 -1.94 -5.68
N ASP A 124 25.07 -1.83 -6.10
CA ASP A 124 23.88 -1.87 -5.25
C ASP A 124 23.28 -3.30 -5.16
N CYS A 125 23.73 -4.25 -6.00
CA CYS A 125 23.39 -5.67 -5.93
C CYS A 125 24.64 -6.50 -6.30
N PRO A 126 25.54 -6.77 -5.33
CA PRO A 126 26.84 -7.41 -5.60
C PRO A 126 26.76 -8.90 -5.94
N ASP A 127 25.61 -9.54 -5.70
CA ASP A 127 25.38 -10.97 -5.90
C ASP A 127 24.42 -11.18 -7.08
N ASP A 128 24.74 -12.13 -7.97
CA ASP A 128 24.05 -12.35 -9.26
C ASP A 128 22.52 -12.53 -9.13
N TRP A 129 22.06 -13.16 -8.04
CA TRP A 129 20.64 -13.44 -7.77
C TRP A 129 19.76 -12.19 -7.59
N CYS A 130 20.35 -11.01 -7.39
CA CYS A 130 19.63 -9.73 -7.39
C CYS A 130 19.89 -8.87 -8.64
N ALA A 131 20.83 -9.26 -9.50
CA ALA A 131 21.10 -8.57 -10.76
C ALA A 131 20.23 -9.11 -11.91
N ASP A 132 19.89 -10.40 -11.86
CA ASP A 132 19.14 -11.10 -12.92
C ASP A 132 17.64 -10.72 -13.01
N GLY A 133 17.12 -9.88 -12.11
CA GLY A 133 15.84 -9.16 -12.30
C GLY A 133 15.86 -8.11 -13.42
N SER A 134 17.01 -7.92 -14.08
CA SER A 134 17.19 -6.97 -15.18
C SER A 134 16.16 -7.15 -16.31
N GLY A 135 15.56 -6.04 -16.75
CA GLY A 135 14.51 -6.10 -17.76
C GLY A 135 15.01 -6.59 -19.12
N ALA A 136 14.40 -7.66 -19.63
CA ALA A 136 14.62 -8.18 -20.98
C ALA A 136 13.97 -7.25 -22.02
N ALA A 137 14.81 -6.57 -22.80
CA ALA A 137 14.40 -5.80 -23.96
C ALA A 137 14.34 -6.69 -25.22
N PHE A 138 13.27 -6.57 -26.01
CA PHE A 138 13.12 -7.26 -27.29
C PHE A 138 12.24 -6.45 -28.25
N GLU A 139 12.38 -6.67 -29.56
CA GLU A 139 11.58 -6.00 -30.58
C GLU A 139 10.56 -6.97 -31.19
N LEU A 140 9.34 -6.49 -31.47
CA LEU A 140 8.34 -7.25 -32.22
C LEU A 140 7.63 -6.33 -33.23
N GLY A 141 8.05 -6.40 -34.48
CA GLY A 141 7.71 -5.37 -35.48
C GLY A 141 8.42 -4.06 -35.14
N ASP A 142 7.77 -2.92 -35.39
CA ASP A 142 8.32 -1.58 -35.11
C ASP A 142 8.07 -1.12 -33.65
N VAL A 143 8.04 -2.06 -32.69
CA VAL A 143 7.73 -1.78 -31.27
C VAL A 143 8.77 -2.42 -30.36
N ASP A 144 9.46 -1.57 -29.60
CA ASP A 144 10.34 -1.96 -28.50
C ASP A 144 9.49 -2.47 -27.32
N PHE A 145 9.81 -3.66 -26.82
CA PHE A 145 9.25 -4.18 -25.58
C PHE A 145 10.31 -4.22 -24.49
N LEU A 146 9.89 -3.94 -23.26
CA LEU A 146 10.68 -4.16 -22.05
C LEU A 146 9.85 -4.99 -21.09
N LEU A 147 10.20 -6.27 -20.96
CA LEU A 147 9.67 -7.15 -19.92
C LEU A 147 10.58 -7.08 -18.70
N SER A 148 10.00 -7.05 -17.51
CA SER A 148 10.74 -7.11 -16.25
C SER A 148 9.95 -7.86 -15.19
N SER A 149 10.65 -8.43 -14.22
CA SER A 149 10.09 -9.26 -13.17
C SER A 149 10.87 -9.05 -11.87
N GLY A 150 10.30 -9.53 -10.77
CA GLY A 150 10.85 -9.41 -9.43
C GLY A 150 9.77 -9.73 -8.40
N GLY A 151 10.10 -9.58 -7.12
CA GLY A 151 9.15 -9.93 -6.07
C GLY A 151 9.66 -9.78 -4.65
N GLU A 152 8.93 -10.42 -3.74
CA GLU A 152 9.25 -10.48 -2.33
C GLU A 152 8.88 -11.86 -1.77
N LEU A 153 9.74 -12.41 -0.93
CA LEU A 153 9.38 -13.44 0.04
C LEU A 153 9.58 -12.85 1.43
N ARG A 154 8.50 -12.72 2.19
CA ARG A 154 8.52 -12.23 3.58
C ARG A 154 8.00 -13.33 4.50
N HIS A 155 8.66 -13.48 5.62
CA HIS A 155 8.23 -14.32 6.73
C HIS A 155 8.21 -13.47 8.01
N ARG A 156 7.21 -13.66 8.87
CA ARG A 156 7.14 -13.00 10.17
C ARG A 156 6.61 -13.94 11.23
N TRP A 157 7.38 -14.14 12.29
CA TRP A 157 6.86 -14.68 13.54
C TRP A 157 6.26 -13.56 14.39
N MET A 158 5.10 -13.83 14.98
CA MET A 158 4.35 -12.94 15.87
C MET A 158 4.09 -13.65 17.20
N SER A 159 4.20 -12.91 18.29
CA SER A 159 3.68 -13.26 19.61
C SER A 159 2.87 -12.07 20.11
N GLN A 160 1.60 -12.30 20.44
CA GLN A 160 0.66 -11.27 20.89
C GLN A 160 -0.07 -11.76 22.14
N ASP A 161 -0.29 -10.88 23.10
CA ASP A 161 -1.12 -11.13 24.29
C ASP A 161 -2.05 -9.93 24.55
N ASN A 162 -3.29 -10.21 24.98
CA ASN A 162 -4.34 -9.27 25.36
C ASN A 162 -4.68 -8.11 24.40
N ARG A 163 -4.28 -8.14 23.12
CA ARG A 163 -4.64 -7.10 22.13
C ARG A 163 -6.16 -6.91 21.98
N LEU A 164 -6.62 -5.68 21.69
CA LEU A 164 -8.03 -5.33 21.44
C LEU A 164 -8.55 -5.89 20.09
N GLN A 165 -8.69 -7.21 20.01
CA GLN A 165 -9.06 -7.92 18.78
C GLN A 165 -10.24 -8.90 18.96
N PRO A 166 -10.85 -9.38 17.86
CA PRO A 166 -11.86 -10.44 17.92
C PRO A 166 -11.35 -11.70 18.62
N GLY A 167 -12.26 -12.45 19.26
CA GLY A 167 -11.92 -13.60 20.10
C GLY A 167 -11.72 -13.27 21.59
N GLY A 168 -11.49 -11.99 21.94
CA GLY A 168 -11.36 -11.53 23.32
C GLY A 168 -9.90 -11.39 23.79
N PRO A 169 -9.65 -11.23 25.11
CA PRO A 169 -8.31 -11.26 25.65
C PRO A 169 -7.72 -12.67 25.56
N GLY A 170 -6.48 -12.79 25.14
CA GLY A 170 -5.78 -14.06 25.02
C GLY A 170 -4.43 -13.90 24.34
N LYS A 171 -3.62 -14.96 24.45
CA LYS A 171 -2.32 -15.08 23.79
C LYS A 171 -2.46 -15.86 22.48
N THR A 172 -1.69 -15.46 21.46
CA THR A 172 -1.49 -16.22 20.22
C THR A 172 -0.04 -16.08 19.76
N ASP A 173 0.60 -17.19 19.37
CA ASP A 173 1.94 -17.21 18.76
C ASP A 173 1.83 -17.81 17.34
N TYR A 174 2.15 -17.06 16.29
CA TYR A 174 1.83 -17.46 14.91
C TYR A 174 2.87 -17.04 13.87
N GLN A 175 2.83 -17.71 12.72
CA GLN A 175 3.73 -17.51 11.59
C GLN A 175 2.98 -16.99 10.37
N LEU A 176 3.44 -15.88 9.82
CA LEU A 176 2.93 -15.27 8.60
C LEU A 176 3.95 -15.45 7.48
N TRP A 177 3.51 -15.97 6.34
CA TRP A 177 4.27 -16.03 5.10
C TRP A 177 3.59 -15.20 4.03
N ARG A 178 4.38 -14.44 3.26
CA ARG A 178 3.94 -13.62 2.13
C ARG A 178 4.91 -13.80 0.96
N TRP A 179 4.43 -14.39 -0.12
CA TRP A 179 5.08 -14.35 -1.42
C TRP A 179 4.37 -13.34 -2.32
N ARG A 180 5.15 -12.53 -3.04
CA ARG A 180 4.69 -11.61 -4.10
C ARG A 180 5.63 -11.76 -5.29
N HIS A 181 5.08 -11.70 -6.49
CA HIS A 181 5.86 -11.77 -7.72
C HIS A 181 5.15 -11.02 -8.85
N TYR A 182 5.89 -10.23 -9.63
CA TYR A 182 5.34 -9.42 -10.71
C TYR A 182 5.94 -9.69 -12.08
N LEU A 183 5.15 -9.36 -13.09
CA LEU A 183 5.53 -9.21 -14.49
C LEU A 183 5.09 -7.81 -14.96
N ASP A 184 6.07 -7.03 -15.44
CA ASP A 184 5.88 -5.67 -15.95
C ASP A 184 6.34 -5.63 -17.42
N LEU A 185 5.38 -5.56 -18.35
CA LEU A 185 5.63 -5.48 -19.78
C LEU A 185 5.27 -4.09 -20.31
N LYS A 186 6.27 -3.35 -20.80
CA LYS A 186 6.10 -2.07 -21.49
C LYS A 186 6.21 -2.30 -22.99
N ALA A 187 5.32 -1.68 -23.76
CA ALA A 187 5.27 -1.70 -25.21
C ALA A 187 5.42 -0.26 -25.73
N GLY A 188 6.60 0.04 -26.25
CA GLY A 188 7.06 1.39 -26.55
C GLY A 188 6.98 2.32 -25.33
N ASP A 189 6.68 3.59 -25.58
CA ASP A 189 6.48 4.62 -24.57
C ASP A 189 5.00 4.82 -24.18
N ARG A 190 4.08 4.01 -24.73
CA ARG A 190 2.62 4.26 -24.66
C ARG A 190 1.84 3.30 -23.79
N VAL A 191 2.13 2.01 -23.84
CA VAL A 191 1.31 0.99 -23.19
C VAL A 191 2.15 0.20 -22.21
N ARG A 192 1.59 -0.08 -21.04
CA ARG A 192 2.19 -0.98 -20.04
C ARG A 192 1.13 -1.92 -19.50
N LEU A 193 1.47 -3.19 -19.41
CA LEU A 193 0.70 -4.23 -18.72
C LEU A 193 1.49 -4.63 -17.47
N TYR A 194 0.84 -4.61 -16.32
CA TYR A 194 1.45 -5.01 -15.05
C TYR A 194 0.55 -6.01 -14.35
N VAL A 195 1.13 -7.13 -13.92
CA VAL A 195 0.47 -8.17 -13.14
C VAL A 195 1.37 -8.53 -11.96
N GLU A 196 0.80 -8.62 -10.76
CA GLU A 196 1.50 -9.04 -9.55
C GLU A 196 0.61 -10.02 -8.78
N GLY A 197 1.11 -11.23 -8.57
CA GLY A 197 0.47 -12.24 -7.73
C GLY A 197 0.86 -12.07 -6.26
N ILE A 198 0.01 -12.58 -5.37
CA ILE A 198 0.27 -12.70 -3.93
C ILE A 198 -0.19 -14.06 -3.41
N ASP A 199 0.61 -14.66 -2.54
CA ASP A 199 0.13 -15.61 -1.54
C ASP A 199 0.49 -15.09 -0.16
N ALA A 200 -0.51 -14.87 0.67
CA ALA A 200 -0.39 -14.50 2.08
C ALA A 200 -1.07 -15.61 2.90
N SER A 201 -0.29 -16.33 3.69
CA SER A 201 -0.72 -17.48 4.47
C SER A 201 -0.31 -17.31 5.94
N SER A 202 -1.22 -17.65 6.86
CA SER A 202 -0.94 -17.75 8.30
C SER A 202 -0.93 -19.20 8.78
N PHE A 203 -0.17 -19.47 9.85
CA PHE A 203 -0.03 -20.78 10.48
C PHE A 203 0.16 -20.66 11.99
N GLY A 204 -0.53 -21.52 12.75
CA GLY A 204 -0.32 -21.69 14.19
C GLY A 204 -1.10 -20.74 15.09
N GLU A 205 -1.98 -19.90 14.56
CA GLU A 205 -2.82 -19.00 15.37
C GLU A 205 -3.75 -19.77 16.33
N ASP A 206 -3.74 -19.37 17.61
CA ASP A 206 -4.67 -19.83 18.65
C ASP A 206 -6.00 -19.05 18.64
N LEU A 207 -6.01 -17.89 17.98
CA LEU A 207 -7.16 -16.98 17.83
C LEU A 207 -7.60 -16.92 16.35
N PRO A 208 -8.79 -16.38 16.02
CA PRO A 208 -9.27 -16.36 14.64
C PRO A 208 -8.43 -15.47 13.71
N GLU A 209 -8.15 -15.97 12.49
CA GLU A 209 -7.48 -15.25 11.39
C GLU A 209 -8.14 -13.87 11.15
N GLN A 210 -7.35 -12.80 11.10
CA GLN A 210 -7.86 -11.46 10.82
C GLN A 210 -7.93 -11.22 9.30
N PRO A 211 -8.78 -10.30 8.82
CA PRO A 211 -8.87 -9.92 7.40
C PRO A 211 -7.55 -9.49 6.73
N ILE A 212 -6.49 -9.28 7.51
CA ILE A 212 -5.16 -8.81 7.09
C ILE A 212 -4.08 -9.92 7.06
N ASP A 213 -4.38 -11.13 7.54
CA ASP A 213 -3.39 -12.20 7.72
C ASP A 213 -3.35 -13.19 6.54
N VAL A 214 -4.46 -13.32 5.81
CA VAL A 214 -4.63 -14.34 4.75
C VAL A 214 -5.18 -13.75 3.46
N ASN A 215 -4.57 -14.14 2.33
CA ASN A 215 -5.04 -13.94 0.96
C ASN A 215 -4.24 -14.86 0.03
N ARG A 216 -4.80 -16.02 -0.32
CA ARG A 216 -4.06 -17.14 -0.94
C ARG A 216 -4.24 -17.18 -2.46
N TRP A 217 -3.14 -17.26 -3.21
CA TRP A 217 -3.09 -17.38 -4.67
C TRP A 217 -3.93 -16.35 -5.47
N ASP A 218 -3.83 -15.07 -5.13
CA ASP A 218 -4.60 -13.99 -5.77
C ASP A 218 -3.73 -13.02 -6.59
N LEU A 219 -4.36 -12.08 -7.28
CA LEU A 219 -3.74 -10.95 -7.96
C LEU A 219 -3.74 -9.73 -7.03
N LEU A 220 -2.57 -9.27 -6.59
CA LEU A 220 -2.44 -8.02 -5.85
C LEU A 220 -2.68 -6.82 -6.78
N ASN A 221 -1.98 -6.79 -7.92
CA ASN A 221 -2.11 -5.79 -8.97
C ASN A 221 -2.35 -6.48 -10.32
N ALA A 222 -3.20 -5.92 -11.18
CA ALA A 222 -3.45 -6.38 -12.55
C ALA A 222 -4.09 -5.25 -13.36
N PHE A 223 -3.28 -4.46 -14.07
CA PHE A 223 -3.73 -3.24 -14.76
C PHE A 223 -3.06 -3.01 -16.12
N ILE A 224 -3.74 -2.21 -16.93
CA ILE A 224 -3.19 -1.57 -18.12
C ILE A 224 -3.01 -0.07 -17.86
N ASP A 225 -1.83 0.45 -18.19
CA ASP A 225 -1.51 1.88 -18.26
C ASP A 225 -1.43 2.29 -19.74
N VAL A 226 -2.09 3.39 -20.10
CA VAL A 226 -1.99 4.03 -21.42
C VAL A 226 -1.56 5.48 -21.25
N LYS A 227 -0.38 5.86 -21.76
CA LYS A 227 0.07 7.26 -21.84
C LYS A 227 -0.78 7.98 -22.89
N VAL A 228 -1.64 8.88 -22.43
CA VAL A 228 -2.57 9.64 -23.28
C VAL A 228 -1.99 10.97 -23.75
N PHE A 229 -1.17 11.63 -22.92
CA PHE A 229 -0.46 12.84 -23.29
C PHE A 229 0.97 12.84 -22.75
N ASP A 230 1.85 13.50 -23.49
CA ASP A 230 3.23 13.80 -23.12
C ASP A 230 3.41 15.32 -23.23
N THR A 231 3.85 15.97 -22.16
CA THR A 231 4.01 17.43 -22.10
C THR A 231 5.43 17.87 -22.43
N GLY A 232 6.34 16.94 -22.70
CA GLY A 232 7.79 17.18 -22.84
C GLY A 232 8.51 17.39 -21.51
N THR A 233 7.81 17.77 -20.44
CA THR A 233 8.31 17.82 -19.06
C THR A 233 7.80 16.66 -18.20
N GLY A 234 6.64 16.10 -18.54
CA GLY A 234 5.93 15.11 -17.78
C GLY A 234 4.96 14.27 -18.62
N THR A 235 4.20 13.42 -17.94
CA THR A 235 3.35 12.41 -18.58
C THR A 235 1.96 12.38 -17.96
N GLN A 236 0.97 12.04 -18.78
CA GLN A 236 -0.42 11.86 -18.38
C GLN A 236 -0.86 10.46 -18.81
N THR A 237 -1.23 9.63 -17.84
CA THR A 237 -1.51 8.20 -18.01
C THR A 237 -2.90 7.87 -17.51
N LEU A 238 -3.67 7.11 -18.28
CA LEU A 238 -4.89 6.47 -17.83
C LEU A 238 -4.59 5.02 -17.44
N ARG A 239 -4.88 4.66 -16.19
CA ARG A 239 -4.81 3.29 -15.66
C ARG A 239 -6.20 2.71 -15.53
N TYR A 240 -6.37 1.46 -15.95
CA TYR A 240 -7.55 0.66 -15.67
C TYR A 240 -7.16 -0.73 -15.16
N GLY A 241 -7.84 -1.20 -14.11
CA GLY A 241 -7.67 -2.53 -13.55
C GLY A 241 -7.50 -2.54 -12.03
N ARG A 242 -6.98 -3.66 -11.52
CA ARG A 242 -6.69 -3.88 -10.10
C ARG A 242 -5.35 -3.22 -9.74
N GLN A 243 -5.35 -2.41 -8.69
CA GLN A 243 -4.22 -1.58 -8.30
C GLN A 243 -4.23 -1.26 -6.80
N GLU A 244 -3.05 -1.09 -6.24
CA GLU A 244 -2.85 -0.51 -4.91
C GLU A 244 -2.86 1.03 -4.92
N LEU A 245 -3.25 1.63 -3.80
CA LEU A 245 -3.24 3.08 -3.58
C LEU A 245 -2.33 3.43 -2.39
N LEU A 246 -1.45 4.42 -2.59
CA LEU A 246 -0.54 4.94 -1.56
C LEU A 246 -0.45 6.46 -1.73
N PHE A 247 -0.91 7.21 -0.73
CA PHE A 247 -0.91 8.68 -0.76
C PHE A 247 -0.29 9.28 0.51
N GLY A 248 0.35 10.44 0.37
CA GLY A 248 0.94 11.21 1.47
C GLY A 248 1.84 10.38 2.39
N ARG A 249 1.59 10.50 3.70
CA ARG A 249 2.21 9.69 4.75
C ARG A 249 1.44 8.40 5.09
N GLN A 250 0.51 7.98 4.23
CA GLN A 250 -0.31 6.79 4.41
C GLN A 250 -1.26 6.83 5.64
N ARG A 251 -1.51 8.02 6.20
CA ARG A 251 -2.45 8.21 7.32
C ARG A 251 -3.91 7.95 6.93
N LEU A 252 -4.28 8.21 5.68
CA LEU A 252 -5.63 7.99 5.15
C LEU A 252 -5.71 6.88 4.10
N VAL A 253 -4.66 6.68 3.31
CA VAL A 253 -4.65 5.72 2.19
C VAL A 253 -3.31 5.02 2.08
N SER A 254 -3.33 3.71 2.37
CA SER A 254 -2.19 2.81 2.39
C SER A 254 -2.53 1.46 1.74
N PRO A 255 -1.57 0.81 1.05
CA PRO A 255 -1.64 -0.62 0.76
C PRO A 255 -1.54 -1.50 2.02
N LEU A 256 -1.31 -0.92 3.20
CA LEU A 256 -1.13 -1.61 4.48
C LEU A 256 0.04 -2.61 4.44
N ASP A 257 1.23 -2.18 4.04
CA ASP A 257 2.38 -3.09 3.87
C ASP A 257 2.82 -3.83 5.15
N TRP A 258 2.46 -3.31 6.32
CA TRP A 258 2.60 -4.00 7.60
C TRP A 258 1.84 -5.35 7.62
N ALA A 259 0.63 -5.41 7.08
CA ALA A 259 -0.19 -6.62 7.05
C ALA A 259 0.43 -7.74 6.20
N ASN A 260 -0.07 -8.97 6.35
CA ASN A 260 0.41 -10.09 5.56
C ASN A 260 -0.17 -10.06 4.14
N THR A 261 -1.47 -9.77 4.00
CA THR A 261 -2.04 -9.29 2.74
C THR A 261 -2.01 -7.76 2.65
N ARG A 262 -2.21 -7.20 1.46
CA ARG A 262 -2.13 -5.76 1.16
C ARG A 262 -3.41 -5.27 0.48
N ARG A 263 -3.84 -4.05 0.81
CA ARG A 263 -5.10 -3.46 0.30
C ARG A 263 -5.01 -3.13 -1.18
N ASN A 264 -5.87 -3.77 -1.97
CA ASN A 264 -6.03 -3.49 -3.39
C ASN A 264 -7.46 -3.04 -3.74
N PHE A 265 -7.55 -2.35 -4.87
CA PHE A 265 -8.77 -1.75 -5.38
C PHE A 265 -8.88 -2.02 -6.88
N SER A 266 -10.06 -2.01 -7.47
CA SER A 266 -10.26 -2.13 -8.92
C SER A 266 -11.04 -0.96 -9.48
N GLY A 267 -10.58 -0.39 -10.58
CA GLY A 267 -11.28 0.71 -11.26
C GLY A 267 -10.35 1.55 -12.13
N PHE A 268 -10.63 2.84 -12.19
CA PHE A 268 -9.92 3.80 -13.04
C PHE A 268 -9.07 4.76 -12.20
N ARG A 269 -7.91 5.12 -12.75
CA ARG A 269 -7.05 6.17 -12.20
C ARG A 269 -6.40 6.96 -13.33
N TYR A 270 -6.40 8.28 -13.20
CA TYR A 270 -5.72 9.21 -14.08
C TYR A 270 -4.52 9.80 -13.34
N LEU A 271 -3.33 9.62 -13.90
CA LEU A 271 -2.06 9.92 -13.27
C LEU A 271 -1.36 11.02 -14.07
N VAL A 272 -1.16 12.19 -13.47
CA VAL A 272 -0.30 13.25 -14.01
C VAL A 272 1.01 13.24 -13.23
N ARG A 273 2.14 13.29 -13.95
CA ARG A 273 3.49 13.23 -13.41
C ARG A 273 4.37 14.29 -14.07
N GLU A 274 4.50 15.44 -13.41
CA GLU A 274 5.38 16.55 -13.81
C GLU A 274 6.61 16.63 -12.86
N PRO A 275 7.67 17.41 -13.18
CA PRO A 275 8.88 17.48 -12.35
C PRO A 275 8.65 18.11 -10.97
N ASP A 276 7.71 19.05 -10.88
CA ASP A 276 7.44 19.88 -9.70
C ASP A 276 6.14 19.49 -8.97
N TRP A 277 5.26 18.70 -9.60
CA TRP A 277 3.97 18.27 -9.04
C TRP A 277 3.44 16.98 -9.64
N LYS A 278 2.50 16.34 -8.95
CA LYS A 278 1.74 15.19 -9.43
C LYS A 278 0.27 15.31 -9.04
N LEU A 279 -0.61 14.69 -9.83
CA LEU A 279 -2.03 14.54 -9.53
C LEU A 279 -2.44 13.09 -9.79
N ASP A 280 -3.28 12.57 -8.91
CA ASP A 280 -3.95 11.29 -9.04
C ASP A 280 -5.45 11.49 -8.85
N VAL A 281 -6.23 11.30 -9.91
CA VAL A 281 -7.70 11.27 -9.86
C VAL A 281 -8.15 9.83 -10.03
N PHE A 282 -9.01 9.31 -9.15
CA PHE A 282 -9.38 7.90 -9.18
C PHE A 282 -10.85 7.68 -8.82
N ALA A 283 -11.39 6.56 -9.29
CA ALA A 283 -12.68 6.00 -8.89
C ALA A 283 -12.54 4.47 -8.91
N VAL A 284 -12.56 3.85 -7.73
CA VAL A 284 -12.27 2.44 -7.54
C VAL A 284 -13.18 1.80 -6.50
N ASN A 285 -13.34 0.49 -6.59
CA ASN A 285 -13.99 -0.36 -5.59
C ASN A 285 -12.93 -1.11 -4.78
N PRO A 286 -13.06 -1.26 -3.44
CA PRO A 286 -12.21 -2.14 -2.65
C PRO A 286 -12.39 -3.60 -3.09
N VAL A 287 -11.33 -4.41 -2.99
CA VAL A 287 -11.33 -5.78 -3.53
C VAL A 287 -11.24 -6.84 -2.43
N ASN A 288 -10.17 -6.83 -1.63
CA ASN A 288 -9.87 -7.92 -0.71
C ASN A 288 -10.24 -7.64 0.75
N SER A 289 -10.16 -8.69 1.58
CA SER A 289 -10.42 -8.66 3.03
C SER A 289 -9.64 -7.57 3.78
N ALA A 290 -8.41 -7.25 3.37
CA ALA A 290 -7.58 -6.22 4.01
C ALA A 290 -8.18 -4.81 3.95
N THR A 291 -9.10 -4.56 3.01
CA THR A 291 -9.85 -3.30 2.92
C THR A 291 -10.90 -3.17 4.04
N GLY A 292 -11.32 -4.30 4.64
CA GLY A 292 -12.33 -4.41 5.69
C GLY A 292 -13.79 -4.38 5.21
N TYR A 293 -14.03 -4.48 3.89
CA TYR A 293 -15.35 -4.62 3.27
C TYR A 293 -15.60 -6.03 2.70
N ARG A 294 -14.86 -7.02 3.22
CA ARG A 294 -14.87 -8.44 2.83
C ARG A 294 -14.35 -9.30 4.00
N SER A 295 -14.83 -10.54 4.10
CA SER A 295 -14.32 -11.55 5.05
C SER A 295 -13.25 -12.43 4.40
N VAL A 296 -12.28 -12.93 5.19
CA VAL A 296 -11.35 -14.01 4.77
C VAL A 296 -12.12 -15.19 4.17
N THR A 297 -13.19 -15.61 4.85
CA THR A 297 -14.01 -16.76 4.46
C THR A 297 -14.81 -16.58 3.17
N GLU A 298 -14.93 -15.36 2.63
CA GLU A 298 -15.71 -15.14 1.40
C GLU A 298 -14.95 -15.63 0.16
N PHE A 299 -13.64 -15.42 0.11
CA PHE A 299 -12.81 -15.73 -1.07
C PHE A 299 -11.57 -16.60 -0.78
N ASP A 300 -11.38 -17.15 0.42
CA ASP A 300 -10.26 -18.08 0.66
C ASP A 300 -10.17 -19.19 -0.41
N ASN A 301 -8.99 -19.34 -1.00
CA ASN A 301 -8.67 -20.19 -2.16
C ASN A 301 -9.46 -19.86 -3.47
N ARG A 302 -9.88 -18.61 -3.67
CA ARG A 302 -10.53 -18.11 -4.90
C ARG A 302 -10.10 -16.67 -5.18
N PHE A 303 -10.09 -16.26 -6.44
CA PHE A 303 -9.85 -14.85 -6.79
C PHE A 303 -10.92 -13.91 -6.20
N ASP A 304 -10.46 -12.96 -5.39
CA ASP A 304 -11.18 -11.83 -4.81
C ASP A 304 -11.97 -11.06 -5.86
N ARG A 305 -13.08 -10.45 -5.42
CA ARG A 305 -13.96 -9.66 -6.31
C ARG A 305 -14.20 -8.26 -5.74
N PRO A 306 -14.15 -7.21 -6.58
CA PRO A 306 -14.46 -5.86 -6.15
C PRO A 306 -15.84 -5.79 -5.49
N ASN A 307 -15.91 -5.19 -4.30
CA ASN A 307 -17.17 -4.86 -3.65
C ASN A 307 -17.77 -3.62 -4.35
N ARG A 308 -18.87 -3.82 -5.10
CA ARG A 308 -19.47 -2.78 -5.95
C ARG A 308 -20.41 -1.85 -5.21
N ASP A 309 -20.75 -2.22 -3.98
CA ASP A 309 -21.61 -1.46 -3.07
C ASP A 309 -20.80 -0.44 -2.25
N VAL A 310 -19.46 -0.44 -2.44
CA VAL A 310 -18.50 0.51 -1.86
C VAL A 310 -17.69 1.20 -2.96
N TRP A 311 -17.79 2.52 -3.06
CA TRP A 311 -16.95 3.34 -3.94
C TRP A 311 -15.96 4.18 -3.15
N PHE A 312 -14.69 4.11 -3.54
CA PHE A 312 -13.66 5.01 -3.09
C PHE A 312 -13.12 5.81 -4.27
N SER A 313 -13.35 7.11 -4.27
CA SER A 313 -12.92 8.03 -5.34
C SER A 313 -12.23 9.25 -4.77
N GLY A 314 -11.54 10.01 -5.61
CA GLY A 314 -10.94 11.27 -5.15
C GLY A 314 -9.95 11.88 -6.12
N ALA A 315 -9.36 12.98 -5.66
CA ALA A 315 -8.24 13.67 -6.29
C ALA A 315 -7.17 13.94 -5.22
N TYR A 316 -5.93 13.50 -5.47
CA TYR A 316 -4.79 13.73 -4.61
C TYR A 316 -3.69 14.46 -5.38
N TRP A 317 -3.33 15.67 -4.96
CA TRP A 317 -2.29 16.50 -5.56
C TRP A 317 -1.12 16.66 -4.60
N SER A 318 0.10 16.54 -5.12
CA SER A 318 1.34 16.84 -4.37
C SER A 318 2.21 17.83 -5.14
N TYR A 319 2.87 18.73 -4.43
CA TYR A 319 3.74 19.77 -4.97
C TYR A 319 5.08 19.82 -4.21
N THR A 320 6.17 19.70 -4.96
CA THR A 320 7.55 19.57 -4.43
C THR A 320 8.54 20.49 -5.15
N ALA A 321 8.04 21.57 -5.77
CA ALA A 321 8.91 22.54 -6.45
C ALA A 321 9.77 23.36 -5.48
N ILE A 322 9.28 23.58 -4.26
CA ILE A 322 9.97 24.28 -3.18
C ILE A 322 10.97 23.31 -2.55
N GLU A 323 12.23 23.72 -2.44
CA GLU A 323 13.29 22.87 -1.89
C GLU A 323 12.95 22.44 -0.46
N ASN A 324 13.21 21.16 -0.14
CA ASN A 324 12.94 20.55 1.16
C ASN A 324 11.47 20.59 1.65
N THR A 325 10.52 20.99 0.80
CA THR A 325 9.10 21.12 1.15
C THR A 325 8.25 20.15 0.31
N ASN A 326 7.20 19.60 0.90
CA ASN A 326 6.10 18.96 0.18
C ASN A 326 4.76 19.51 0.69
N ILE A 327 3.89 19.84 -0.26
CA ILE A 327 2.51 20.25 0.01
C ILE A 327 1.61 19.22 -0.66
N ASP A 328 0.73 18.57 0.10
CA ASP A 328 -0.33 17.74 -0.45
C ASP A 328 -1.69 18.42 -0.24
N LEU A 329 -2.58 18.34 -1.23
CA LEU A 329 -3.98 18.75 -1.12
C LEU A 329 -4.85 17.62 -1.67
N TYR A 330 -5.95 17.30 -0.98
CA TYR A 330 -6.79 16.18 -1.36
C TYR A 330 -8.27 16.38 -1.09
N TRP A 331 -9.06 15.78 -1.97
CA TRP A 331 -10.44 15.41 -1.73
C TRP A 331 -10.59 13.91 -1.95
N LEU A 332 -11.12 13.21 -0.96
CA LEU A 332 -11.44 11.79 -0.99
C LEU A 332 -12.95 11.64 -0.75
N TRP A 333 -13.57 10.65 -1.37
CA TRP A 333 -14.98 10.34 -1.24
C TRP A 333 -15.15 8.84 -1.08
N LEU A 334 -15.76 8.47 0.05
CA LEU A 334 -16.22 7.12 0.34
C LEU A 334 -17.75 7.15 0.25
N ASP A 335 -18.30 6.28 -0.59
CA ASP A 335 -19.74 6.01 -0.70
C ASP A 335 -19.91 4.52 -0.38
N ASN A 336 -20.33 4.24 0.84
CA ASN A 336 -20.63 2.89 1.31
C ASN A 336 -22.16 2.70 1.33
N SER A 337 -22.60 1.56 0.78
CA SER A 337 -23.97 1.04 0.88
C SER A 337 -24.00 -0.43 1.30
N ASP A 338 -22.85 -0.95 1.73
CA ASP A 338 -22.68 -2.27 2.34
C ASP A 338 -22.65 -2.12 3.88
N PRO A 339 -23.72 -2.52 4.59
CA PRO A 339 -23.88 -2.33 6.03
C PRO A 339 -22.91 -3.21 6.83
N THR A 340 -21.67 -2.72 6.96
CA THR A 340 -20.57 -3.38 7.64
C THR A 340 -20.52 -2.92 9.10
N PRO A 341 -20.73 -3.81 10.10
CA PRO A 341 -20.73 -3.42 11.51
C PRO A 341 -19.45 -2.69 11.95
N GLY A 342 -19.62 -1.53 12.58
CA GLY A 342 -18.49 -0.73 13.08
C GLY A 342 -17.74 0.08 12.01
N ARG A 343 -18.36 0.35 10.86
CA ARG A 343 -17.82 1.24 9.82
C ARG A 343 -18.84 2.31 9.44
N ALA A 344 -18.36 3.39 8.82
CA ALA A 344 -19.23 4.35 8.16
C ALA A 344 -20.06 3.65 7.07
N ASP A 345 -21.37 3.83 7.11
CA ASP A 345 -22.35 3.28 6.17
C ASP A 345 -23.14 4.45 5.55
N GLY A 346 -22.48 5.06 4.57
CA GLY A 346 -23.00 6.20 3.82
C GLY A 346 -21.91 6.93 3.06
N ARG A 347 -22.12 8.23 2.86
CA ARG A 347 -21.34 9.10 1.97
C ARG A 347 -20.50 10.08 2.78
N ARG A 348 -19.20 9.83 2.87
CA ARG A 348 -18.21 10.71 3.52
C ARG A 348 -17.30 11.36 2.49
N HIS A 349 -17.29 12.70 2.45
CA HIS A 349 -16.28 13.48 1.76
C HIS A 349 -15.21 13.90 2.76
N THR A 350 -13.97 13.49 2.56
CA THR A 350 -12.79 13.97 3.30
C THR A 350 -12.08 15.02 2.48
N ILE A 351 -11.98 16.26 2.98
CA ILE A 351 -11.24 17.36 2.33
C ILE A 351 -10.13 17.79 3.26
N GLY A 352 -8.88 17.78 2.80
CA GLY A 352 -7.74 18.06 3.65
C GLY A 352 -6.47 18.43 2.90
N GLY A 353 -5.41 18.61 3.67
CA GLY A 353 -4.10 18.95 3.16
C GLY A 353 -3.00 18.68 4.17
N ARG A 354 -1.78 18.59 3.65
CA ARG A 354 -0.57 18.32 4.42
C ARG A 354 0.53 19.28 3.99
N TYR A 355 1.27 19.79 4.96
CA TYR A 355 2.53 20.51 4.76
C TYR A 355 3.64 19.76 5.47
N SER A 356 4.78 19.55 4.80
CA SER A 356 5.98 19.04 5.46
C SER A 356 7.24 19.69 4.94
N GLU A 357 8.16 20.02 5.84
CA GLU A 357 9.40 20.73 5.56
C GLU A 357 10.58 20.15 6.32
N LEU A 358 11.73 20.02 5.65
CA LEU A 358 13.03 19.86 6.30
C LEU A 358 13.77 21.20 6.27
N ALA A 359 14.28 21.63 7.42
CA ALA A 359 15.11 22.83 7.55
C ALA A 359 16.54 22.46 8.00
N PRO A 360 17.44 22.07 7.07
CA PRO A 360 18.84 21.84 7.35
C PRO A 360 19.55 23.08 7.90
N GLN A 361 20.43 22.86 8.87
CA GLN A 361 21.26 23.89 9.48
C GLN A 361 22.73 23.72 9.04
N ALA A 362 23.48 24.82 8.96
CA ALA A 362 24.86 24.82 8.47
C ALA A 362 25.82 23.91 9.27
N ASP A 363 25.51 23.63 10.54
CA ASP A 363 26.31 22.75 11.38
C ASP A 363 25.97 21.27 11.26
N GLY A 364 24.97 20.88 10.46
CA GLY A 364 24.55 19.50 10.25
C GLY A 364 23.39 19.04 11.12
N ARG A 365 22.78 19.93 11.91
CA ARG A 365 21.44 19.71 12.47
C ARG A 365 20.39 19.80 11.35
N VAL A 366 19.25 19.12 11.53
CA VAL A 366 18.07 19.27 10.68
C VAL A 366 16.84 19.34 11.56
N TRP A 367 16.03 20.39 11.40
CA TRP A 367 14.66 20.41 11.91
C TRP A 367 13.73 19.78 10.88
N ASP A 368 12.71 19.09 11.35
CA ASP A 368 11.69 18.48 10.51
C ASP A 368 10.30 18.79 11.09
N PHE A 369 9.40 19.35 10.27
CA PHE A 369 8.01 19.65 10.61
C PHE A 369 7.02 19.01 9.63
N ASP A 370 6.01 18.27 10.11
CA ASP A 370 4.95 17.63 9.32
C ASP A 370 3.60 17.92 9.97
N VAL A 371 2.69 18.60 9.27
CA VAL A 371 1.30 18.82 9.71
C VAL A 371 0.32 18.37 8.66
N GLU A 372 -0.74 17.72 9.09
CA GLU A 372 -1.82 17.24 8.23
C GLU A 372 -3.16 17.40 8.95
N ALA A 373 -4.18 17.85 8.23
CA ALA A 373 -5.53 17.94 8.76
C ALA A 373 -6.56 17.73 7.65
N ALA A 374 -7.70 17.14 8.00
CA ALA A 374 -8.83 17.01 7.10
C ALA A 374 -10.17 17.13 7.84
N TYR A 375 -11.16 17.62 7.11
CA TYR A 375 -12.56 17.72 7.53
C TYR A 375 -13.39 16.68 6.78
N GLN A 376 -14.33 16.06 7.50
CA GLN A 376 -15.31 15.12 6.96
C GLN A 376 -16.72 15.70 7.02
N CYS A 377 -17.40 15.60 5.88
CA CYS A 377 -18.77 16.06 5.69
C CYS A 377 -19.56 15.08 4.83
N GLY A 378 -20.88 15.03 5.05
CA GLY A 378 -21.76 14.12 4.33
C GLY A 378 -22.89 13.59 5.21
N ASP A 379 -23.23 12.33 5.01
CA ASP A 379 -24.43 11.65 5.51
C ASP A 379 -24.12 10.16 5.71
N ASP A 380 -24.33 9.64 6.91
CA ASP A 380 -23.92 8.29 7.35
C ASP A 380 -25.05 7.72 8.22
N LEU A 381 -25.68 6.62 7.81
CA LEU A 381 -26.90 6.06 8.44
C LEU A 381 -28.07 7.05 8.67
N GLY A 382 -28.08 8.20 7.97
CA GLY A 382 -29.05 9.28 8.15
C GLY A 382 -28.62 10.36 9.16
N GLU A 383 -27.45 10.23 9.77
CA GLU A 383 -26.79 11.24 10.60
C GLU A 383 -25.89 12.14 9.73
N ARG A 384 -25.88 13.44 10.02
CA ARG A 384 -25.00 14.37 9.32
C ARG A 384 -23.57 14.22 9.80
N VAL A 385 -22.66 13.92 8.89
CA VAL A 385 -21.22 13.85 9.21
C VAL A 385 -20.66 15.25 9.42
N ASN A 386 -20.04 15.46 10.58
CA ASN A 386 -19.30 16.68 10.94
C ASN A 386 -18.09 16.31 11.80
N ALA A 387 -17.07 15.74 11.15
CA ALA A 387 -15.93 15.11 11.81
C ALA A 387 -14.60 15.59 11.21
N GLY A 388 -13.46 15.16 11.76
CA GLY A 388 -12.15 15.44 11.16
C GLY A 388 -10.98 14.99 12.02
N PHE A 389 -9.78 15.25 11.52
CA PHE A 389 -8.55 15.04 12.28
C PHE A 389 -7.53 16.14 12.03
N ALA A 390 -6.57 16.25 12.96
CA ALA A 390 -5.36 17.03 12.81
C ALA A 390 -4.17 16.27 13.43
N THR A 391 -2.98 16.47 12.87
CA THR A 391 -1.74 15.95 13.44
C THR A 391 -0.58 16.89 13.17
N ALA A 392 0.38 16.90 14.09
CA ALA A 392 1.63 17.63 14.00
C ALA A 392 2.79 16.74 14.49
N ILE A 393 3.89 16.72 13.74
CA ILE A 393 5.16 16.12 14.13
C ILE A 393 6.24 17.21 14.06
N LEU A 394 7.03 17.33 15.12
CA LEU A 394 8.24 18.16 15.16
C LEU A 394 9.42 17.29 15.57
N GLY A 395 10.44 17.22 14.72
CA GLY A 395 11.68 16.50 14.99
C GLY A 395 12.94 17.34 14.84
N HIS A 396 14.00 16.86 15.50
CA HIS A 396 15.33 17.43 15.44
C HIS A 396 16.37 16.32 15.32
N THR A 397 17.15 16.35 14.24
CA THR A 397 18.18 15.35 13.91
C THR A 397 19.59 15.94 14.02
N TRP A 398 20.48 15.27 14.76
CA TRP A 398 21.91 15.65 14.87
C TRP A 398 22.78 14.77 13.96
N LYS A 399 22.86 15.07 12.65
CA LYS A 399 23.53 14.17 11.69
C LYS A 399 25.01 13.86 12.01
N LYS A 400 25.73 14.82 12.59
CA LYS A 400 27.16 14.69 12.95
C LYS A 400 27.43 14.05 14.31
N ALA A 401 26.41 13.82 15.13
CA ALA A 401 26.58 13.10 16.40
C ALA A 401 26.67 11.59 16.15
N HIS A 402 27.29 10.86 17.08
CA HIS A 402 27.39 9.40 17.02
C HIS A 402 25.99 8.78 16.92
N TRP A 403 25.80 7.86 15.98
CA TRP A 403 24.51 7.26 15.59
C TRP A 403 23.45 8.20 15.01
N SER A 404 23.81 9.44 14.66
CA SER A 404 22.92 10.45 14.05
C SER A 404 21.51 10.51 14.66
N PRO A 405 21.39 10.68 15.99
CA PRO A 405 20.12 10.60 16.71
C PRO A 405 19.12 11.64 16.19
N ARG A 406 17.84 11.28 16.29
CA ARG A 406 16.72 12.19 16.15
C ARG A 406 15.82 12.07 17.38
N LEU A 407 15.35 13.21 17.88
CA LEU A 407 14.28 13.29 18.88
C LEU A 407 13.08 13.96 18.22
N SER A 408 11.87 13.50 18.52
CA SER A 408 10.64 14.12 18.03
C SER A 408 9.45 13.97 18.95
N GLY A 409 8.52 14.92 18.86
CA GLY A 409 7.17 14.80 19.39
C GLY A 409 6.15 14.63 18.27
N LEU A 410 5.09 13.88 18.54
CA LEU A 410 3.88 13.75 17.73
C LEU A 410 2.68 14.17 18.57
N ALA A 411 1.76 14.90 17.95
CA ALA A 411 0.39 15.07 18.42
C ALA A 411 -0.56 14.61 17.30
N TYR A 412 -1.57 13.84 17.66
CA TYR A 412 -2.67 13.44 16.78
C TYR A 412 -3.99 13.64 17.52
N PHE A 413 -5.00 14.16 16.82
CA PHE A 413 -6.36 14.32 17.31
C PHE A 413 -7.33 13.95 16.19
N GLY A 414 -8.09 12.87 16.37
CA GLY A 414 -9.23 12.50 15.53
C GLY A 414 -10.53 12.63 16.34
N THR A 415 -11.53 13.30 15.78
CA THR A 415 -12.77 13.58 16.51
C THR A 415 -13.55 12.31 16.85
N GLY A 416 -14.19 12.31 18.01
CA GLY A 416 -15.24 11.37 18.40
C GLY A 416 -16.59 12.07 18.48
N ASP A 417 -17.65 11.29 18.64
CA ASP A 417 -19.02 11.79 18.78
C ASP A 417 -19.22 12.57 20.09
N VAL A 418 -19.93 13.70 20.06
CA VAL A 418 -20.15 14.56 21.25
C VAL A 418 -21.61 14.74 21.66
N ASP A 419 -22.56 14.30 20.84
CA ASP A 419 -23.98 14.18 21.21
C ASP A 419 -24.66 13.14 20.31
N ARG A 420 -24.74 11.90 20.78
CA ARG A 420 -25.35 10.76 20.06
C ARG A 420 -26.85 10.89 19.79
N SER A 421 -27.46 12.04 20.11
CA SER A 421 -28.90 12.29 20.03
C SER A 421 -29.30 13.46 19.12
N ASP A 422 -28.32 14.20 18.57
CA ASP A 422 -28.59 15.42 17.79
C ASP A 422 -28.78 15.17 16.27
N GLY A 423 -28.58 13.93 15.81
CA GLY A 423 -28.67 13.54 14.40
C GLY A 423 -27.43 13.89 13.58
N GLN A 424 -26.28 14.05 14.23
CA GLN A 424 -24.97 14.21 13.62
C GLN A 424 -24.04 13.10 14.12
N THR A 425 -22.99 12.80 13.35
CA THR A 425 -21.86 11.98 13.81
C THR A 425 -20.61 12.85 13.76
N ASN A 426 -19.95 13.01 14.90
CA ASN A 426 -18.64 13.68 14.98
C ASN A 426 -17.45 12.71 14.99
N THR A 427 -17.67 11.39 15.02
CA THR A 427 -16.60 10.39 14.85
C THR A 427 -15.95 10.49 13.48
N PHE A 428 -14.63 10.67 13.45
CA PHE A 428 -13.81 10.71 12.24
C PHE A 428 -13.57 9.31 11.67
N ASP A 429 -13.78 9.11 10.36
CA ASP A 429 -13.44 7.85 9.67
C ASP A 429 -12.03 7.92 9.07
N VAL A 430 -11.15 7.01 9.49
CA VAL A 430 -9.73 6.94 9.09
C VAL A 430 -9.47 6.43 7.65
N LEU A 431 -10.51 5.98 6.95
CA LEU A 431 -10.50 5.37 5.62
C LEU A 431 -9.65 4.09 5.53
N PHE A 432 -8.46 4.16 4.93
CA PHE A 432 -7.58 3.02 4.67
C PHE A 432 -6.16 3.30 5.24
N PRO A 433 -6.01 3.49 6.56
CA PRO A 433 -4.79 3.99 7.19
C PRO A 433 -3.68 2.93 7.30
N LEU A 434 -2.43 3.35 7.40
CA LEU A 434 -1.32 2.57 7.97
C LEU A 434 -1.27 2.76 9.50
N GLY A 435 -2.30 2.29 10.21
CA GLY A 435 -2.47 2.57 11.66
C GLY A 435 -1.27 2.18 12.52
N HIS A 436 -0.69 1.01 12.24
CA HIS A 436 0.53 0.46 12.86
C HIS A 436 1.72 1.45 12.93
N ALA A 437 1.83 2.37 11.98
CA ALA A 437 2.92 3.34 11.94
C ALA A 437 2.67 4.60 12.78
N TYR A 438 1.52 4.71 13.47
CA TYR A 438 1.10 5.92 14.17
C TYR A 438 0.53 5.67 15.58
N TRP A 439 -0.39 4.73 15.77
CA TRP A 439 -1.13 4.57 17.04
C TRP A 439 -0.64 3.36 17.85
N ALA A 440 0.67 3.34 18.09
CA ALA A 440 1.48 2.24 18.63
C ALA A 440 1.50 0.94 17.79
N ILE A 441 2.68 0.30 17.71
CA ILE A 441 2.90 -0.90 16.88
C ILE A 441 2.18 -2.15 17.41
N SER A 442 1.58 -2.11 18.61
CA SER A 442 0.74 -3.19 19.16
C SER A 442 -0.65 -3.31 18.51
N ASP A 443 -1.00 -2.42 17.57
CA ASP A 443 -2.22 -2.52 16.76
C ASP A 443 -3.50 -2.66 17.60
N ASN A 444 -3.53 -1.97 18.75
CA ASN A 444 -4.68 -1.93 19.65
C ASN A 444 -5.76 -0.93 19.20
N LEU A 445 -5.35 0.20 18.62
CA LEU A 445 -6.19 1.37 18.41
C LEU A 445 -6.26 1.79 16.94
N SER A 446 -7.28 2.58 16.61
CA SER A 446 -7.40 3.35 15.39
C SER A 446 -7.72 4.81 15.72
N GLY A 447 -7.42 5.73 14.80
CA GLY A 447 -7.52 7.19 15.01
C GLY A 447 -8.92 7.80 15.14
N GLN A 448 -9.97 6.99 15.25
CA GLN A 448 -11.32 7.46 15.57
C GLN A 448 -11.39 7.79 17.06
N ASN A 449 -12.01 8.92 17.43
CA ASN A 449 -12.15 9.36 18.82
C ASN A 449 -10.84 9.33 19.65
N LEU A 450 -9.72 9.76 19.06
CA LEU A 450 -8.39 9.53 19.65
C LEU A 450 -7.54 10.81 19.72
N LEU A 451 -7.04 11.10 20.91
CA LEU A 451 -5.89 11.94 21.18
C LEU A 451 -4.66 11.04 21.43
N ASP A 452 -3.57 11.26 20.69
CA ASP A 452 -2.26 10.64 20.95
C ASP A 452 -1.20 11.73 21.09
N LEU A 453 -0.48 11.69 22.20
CA LEU A 453 0.71 12.49 22.46
C LEU A 453 1.90 11.55 22.63
N ALA A 454 2.85 11.61 21.68
CA ALA A 454 3.99 10.71 21.66
C ALA A 454 5.34 11.42 21.62
N ALA A 455 6.35 10.77 22.20
CA ALA A 455 7.75 11.16 22.14
C ALA A 455 8.59 10.00 21.59
N GLN A 456 9.36 10.24 20.54
CA GLN A 456 10.11 9.24 19.79
C GLN A 456 11.59 9.61 19.67
N VAL A 457 12.45 8.60 19.80
CA VAL A 457 13.89 8.67 19.52
C VAL A 457 14.25 7.68 18.42
N ASP A 458 14.89 8.16 17.36
CA ASP A 458 15.47 7.35 16.29
C ASP A 458 17.02 7.38 16.40
N VAL A 459 17.68 6.23 16.27
CA VAL A 459 19.16 6.14 16.16
C VAL A 459 19.58 5.22 15.02
N ARG A 460 20.78 5.45 14.46
CA ARG A 460 21.40 4.64 13.40
C ARG A 460 22.77 4.13 13.85
N PRO A 461 22.85 2.98 14.54
CA PRO A 461 24.11 2.44 15.05
C PRO A 461 25.19 2.23 13.97
N THR A 462 24.74 1.89 12.77
CA THR A 462 25.52 1.71 11.53
C THR A 462 24.66 2.10 10.33
N ASP A 463 25.24 2.26 9.15
CA ASP A 463 24.48 2.51 7.91
C ASP A 463 23.51 1.37 7.54
N LYS A 464 23.71 0.17 8.11
CA LYS A 464 22.86 -1.03 7.90
C LYS A 464 21.70 -1.15 8.88
N SER A 465 21.60 -0.28 9.90
CA SER A 465 20.71 -0.48 11.03
C SER A 465 20.07 0.81 11.52
N ALA A 466 18.78 0.77 11.87
CA ALA A 466 18.18 1.78 12.72
C ALA A 466 17.36 1.14 13.84
N LEU A 467 17.31 1.83 14.97
CA LEU A 467 16.51 1.49 16.13
C LEU A 467 15.62 2.70 16.46
N VAL A 468 14.40 2.44 16.90
CA VAL A 468 13.42 3.43 17.30
C VAL A 468 12.85 3.02 18.66
N ALA A 469 12.69 4.01 19.53
CA ALA A 469 11.89 3.91 20.74
C ALA A 469 10.83 5.01 20.72
N ALA A 470 9.56 4.66 20.95
CA ALA A 470 8.46 5.62 21.05
C ALA A 470 7.64 5.37 22.31
N TRP A 471 7.33 6.44 23.05
CA TRP A 471 6.36 6.43 24.14
C TRP A 471 5.12 7.20 23.71
N HIS A 472 3.94 6.61 23.88
CA HIS A 472 2.64 7.22 23.56
C HIS A 472 1.78 7.35 24.82
N HIS A 473 0.96 8.40 24.88
CA HIS A 473 -0.13 8.56 25.83
C HIS A 473 -1.44 8.78 25.05
N PHE A 474 -2.43 7.92 25.29
CA PHE A 474 -3.68 7.87 24.55
C PHE A 474 -4.87 8.28 25.41
N GLN A 475 -5.70 9.16 24.87
CA GLN A 475 -6.98 9.55 25.46
C GLN A 475 -8.09 9.55 24.41
N LEU A 476 -9.34 9.39 24.84
CA LEU A 476 -10.50 9.66 23.98
C LEU A 476 -10.61 11.17 23.69
N ALA A 477 -11.02 11.51 22.46
CA ALA A 477 -11.34 12.88 22.09
C ALA A 477 -12.69 13.35 22.70
N SER A 478 -13.59 12.40 22.97
CA SER A 478 -14.89 12.56 23.61
C SER A 478 -15.22 11.32 24.45
N ASP A 479 -15.76 11.53 25.65
CA ASP A 479 -16.30 10.46 26.51
C ASP A 479 -17.73 10.03 26.07
N ASP A 480 -18.41 10.81 25.21
CA ASP A 480 -19.72 10.45 24.65
C ASP A 480 -19.62 9.52 23.41
N ASP A 481 -18.42 9.02 23.13
CA ASP A 481 -18.10 8.03 22.10
C ASP A 481 -17.14 6.96 22.68
N VAL A 482 -16.70 6.00 21.88
CA VAL A 482 -15.96 4.80 22.32
C VAL A 482 -14.52 4.75 21.82
N VAL A 483 -13.74 3.78 22.30
CA VAL A 483 -12.47 3.37 21.65
C VAL A 483 -12.79 2.62 20.36
N TYR A 484 -11.96 2.80 19.33
CA TYR A 484 -12.01 2.00 18.11
C TYR A 484 -10.72 1.19 17.98
N ASN A 485 -10.84 -0.12 17.71
CA ASN A 485 -9.66 -0.95 17.48
C ASN A 485 -9.04 -0.71 16.09
N VAL A 486 -7.88 -1.29 15.81
CA VAL A 486 -7.14 -1.07 14.54
C VAL A 486 -7.92 -1.46 13.27
N ALA A 487 -8.96 -2.31 13.36
CA ALA A 487 -9.83 -2.66 12.23
C ALA A 487 -10.93 -1.61 11.98
N GLY A 488 -11.06 -0.64 12.89
CA GLY A 488 -12.08 0.39 12.96
C GLY A 488 -13.29 0.01 13.81
N ALA A 489 -13.31 -1.14 14.50
CA ALA A 489 -14.49 -1.61 15.22
C ALA A 489 -14.63 -0.95 16.62
N PRO A 490 -15.84 -0.54 17.04
CA PRO A 490 -16.09 0.08 18.34
C PRO A 490 -15.92 -0.90 19.51
N ILE A 491 -15.30 -0.43 20.60
CA ILE A 491 -14.95 -1.17 21.81
C ILE A 491 -15.36 -0.37 23.06
N GLY A 492 -16.10 -1.02 23.96
CA GLY A 492 -16.52 -0.43 25.23
C GLY A 492 -17.84 0.36 25.14
N THR A 493 -18.06 1.27 26.09
CA THR A 493 -19.28 2.07 26.21
C THR A 493 -18.97 3.52 26.61
N PRO A 494 -19.67 4.53 26.06
CA PRO A 494 -19.49 5.93 26.43
C PRO A 494 -19.72 6.22 27.93
N GLY A 495 -19.24 7.37 28.41
CA GLY A 495 -19.45 7.88 29.77
C GLY A 495 -18.63 7.14 30.84
N ASN A 496 -17.44 6.66 30.48
CA ASN A 496 -16.59 5.84 31.34
C ASN A 496 -15.20 6.45 31.62
N GLY A 497 -14.95 7.68 31.15
CA GLY A 497 -13.69 8.41 31.27
C GLY A 497 -12.85 8.35 29.99
N THR A 498 -11.91 9.28 29.83
CA THR A 498 -11.15 9.40 28.57
C THR A 498 -9.78 8.73 28.57
N ASP A 499 -9.29 8.19 29.69
CA ASP A 499 -7.96 7.57 29.76
C ASP A 499 -7.94 6.18 29.09
N VAL A 500 -7.29 6.09 27.92
CA VAL A 500 -7.20 4.84 27.13
C VAL A 500 -5.95 4.04 27.49
N GLY A 501 -4.86 4.72 27.86
CA GLY A 501 -3.63 4.10 28.35
C GLY A 501 -2.36 4.71 27.80
N ASN A 502 -1.27 3.94 27.91
CA ASN A 502 0.07 4.34 27.46
C ASN A 502 0.73 3.19 26.69
N ALA A 503 1.60 3.49 25.74
CA ALA A 503 2.38 2.47 25.04
C ALA A 503 3.88 2.79 25.02
N LEU A 504 4.70 1.74 25.08
CA LEU A 504 6.12 1.78 24.76
C LEU A 504 6.39 0.85 23.59
N ASP A 505 6.88 1.42 22.49
CA ASP A 505 7.31 0.69 21.30
C ASP A 505 8.82 0.71 21.18
N LEU A 506 9.42 -0.45 20.94
CA LEU A 506 10.82 -0.63 20.60
C LEU A 506 10.91 -1.44 19.31
N TYR A 507 11.43 -0.87 18.23
CA TYR A 507 11.59 -1.60 16.98
C TYR A 507 12.83 -1.17 16.21
N GLY A 508 13.25 -2.00 15.27
CA GLY A 508 14.43 -1.71 14.46
C GLY A 508 14.63 -2.74 13.36
N TYR A 509 15.66 -2.52 12.57
CA TYR A 509 16.01 -3.43 11.48
C TYR A 509 17.53 -3.52 11.28
N TYR A 510 17.94 -4.56 10.58
CA TYR A 510 19.27 -4.76 10.05
C TYR A 510 19.17 -5.21 8.58
N ALA A 511 19.67 -4.39 7.65
CA ALA A 511 19.81 -4.76 6.24
C ALA A 511 21.16 -5.46 6.03
N PHE A 512 21.13 -6.75 5.72
CA PHE A 512 22.35 -7.53 5.45
C PHE A 512 22.96 -7.08 4.12
N ASN A 513 22.13 -6.99 3.09
CA ASN A 513 22.42 -6.44 1.77
C ASN A 513 21.14 -5.72 1.26
N PRO A 514 21.17 -5.10 0.05
CA PRO A 514 20.00 -4.42 -0.54
C PRO A 514 18.85 -5.33 -0.99
N CYS A 515 18.87 -6.63 -0.69
CA CYS A 515 17.81 -7.58 -1.00
C CYS A 515 17.24 -8.28 0.24
N PHE A 516 18.03 -8.36 1.32
CA PHE A 516 17.69 -9.12 2.52
C PHE A 516 17.80 -8.29 3.81
N ASP A 517 16.68 -8.21 4.53
CA ASP A 517 16.55 -7.51 5.81
C ASP A 517 15.92 -8.39 6.90
N VAL A 518 16.24 -8.05 8.15
CA VAL A 518 15.53 -8.49 9.35
C VAL A 518 15.00 -7.27 10.09
N GLN A 519 13.71 -7.26 10.40
CA GLN A 519 13.05 -6.34 11.33
C GLN A 519 12.70 -7.06 12.63
N LEU A 520 12.80 -6.33 13.74
CA LEU A 520 12.43 -6.77 15.08
C LEU A 520 11.51 -5.71 15.68
N GLY A 521 10.49 -6.11 16.45
CA GLY A 521 9.67 -5.16 17.19
C GLY A 521 9.11 -5.75 18.48
N ALA A 522 8.99 -4.91 19.50
CA ALA A 522 8.36 -5.17 20.79
C ALA A 522 7.48 -3.99 21.17
N SER A 523 6.29 -4.24 21.70
CA SER A 523 5.37 -3.21 22.21
C SER A 523 4.74 -3.68 23.50
N TRP A 524 4.60 -2.74 24.44
CA TRP A 524 3.82 -2.89 25.66
C TRP A 524 2.74 -1.81 25.65
N PHE A 525 1.50 -2.19 25.87
CA PHE A 525 0.37 -1.27 26.00
C PHE A 525 -0.24 -1.46 27.38
N TRP A 526 -0.06 -0.46 28.24
CA TRP A 526 -0.69 -0.40 29.56
C TRP A 526 -2.06 0.23 29.43
N TYR A 527 -3.11 -0.53 29.74
CA TYR A 527 -4.47 -0.04 29.59
C TYR A 527 -4.86 0.99 30.64
N GLY A 528 -5.65 1.97 30.22
CA GLY A 528 -6.17 3.05 31.05
C GLY A 528 -7.57 2.78 31.59
N GLU A 529 -8.05 3.72 32.41
CA GLU A 529 -9.30 3.64 33.16
C GLU A 529 -10.55 3.31 32.30
N PHE A 530 -10.61 3.77 31.05
CA PHE A 530 -11.72 3.46 30.14
C PHE A 530 -11.76 1.97 29.76
N ILE A 531 -10.61 1.38 29.43
CA ILE A 531 -10.53 -0.03 29.02
C ILE A 531 -10.79 -0.95 30.22
N ASP A 532 -10.24 -0.61 31.39
CA ASP A 532 -10.45 -1.35 32.64
C ASP A 532 -11.93 -1.43 33.05
N ARG A 533 -12.70 -0.36 32.79
CA ARG A 533 -14.14 -0.32 33.11
C ARG A 533 -15.02 -1.02 32.08
N THR A 534 -14.70 -0.84 30.80
CA THR A 534 -15.59 -1.22 29.70
C THR A 534 -15.25 -2.57 29.07
N THR A 535 -13.98 -2.97 29.11
CA THR A 535 -13.46 -4.17 28.43
C THR A 535 -12.39 -4.90 29.27
N PRO A 536 -12.66 -5.27 30.54
CA PRO A 536 -11.63 -5.67 31.52
C PRO A 536 -10.69 -6.77 31.03
N ARG A 537 -9.38 -6.54 31.13
CA ARG A 537 -8.30 -7.46 30.67
C ARG A 537 -6.97 -7.12 31.34
N GLY A 538 -5.95 -7.95 31.09
CA GLY A 538 -4.56 -7.56 31.38
C GLY A 538 -3.97 -6.69 30.27
N ASP A 539 -2.85 -6.03 30.57
CA ASP A 539 -2.06 -5.24 29.61
C ASP A 539 -1.68 -6.06 28.37
N ALA A 540 -1.63 -5.38 27.22
CA ALA A 540 -1.27 -6.03 25.97
C ALA A 540 0.23 -5.98 25.70
N THR A 541 0.74 -7.07 25.10
CA THR A 541 2.11 -7.13 24.61
C THR A 541 2.14 -7.67 23.19
N GLN A 542 3.12 -7.21 22.41
CA GLN A 542 3.41 -7.75 21.10
C GLN A 542 4.91 -7.86 20.91
N PHE A 543 5.37 -8.96 20.32
CA PHE A 543 6.72 -9.13 19.84
C PHE A 543 6.70 -9.75 18.44
N TYR A 544 7.63 -9.36 17.57
CA TYR A 544 7.76 -9.98 16.25
C TYR A 544 9.19 -9.97 15.73
N VAL A 545 9.47 -10.95 14.86
CA VAL A 545 10.67 -10.99 14.01
C VAL A 545 10.22 -11.21 12.59
N GLN A 546 10.60 -10.31 11.69
CA GLN A 546 10.27 -10.37 10.27
C GLN A 546 11.54 -10.43 9.43
N THR A 547 11.58 -11.35 8.48
CA THR A 547 12.62 -11.49 7.45
C THR A 547 12.01 -11.15 6.11
N SER A 548 12.66 -10.28 5.34
CA SER A 548 12.21 -9.95 3.98
C SER A 548 13.33 -10.18 2.97
N LEU A 549 13.02 -10.88 1.89
CA LEU A 549 13.89 -11.14 0.74
C LEU A 549 13.23 -10.54 -0.51
N ARG A 550 13.96 -9.74 -1.28
CA ARG A 550 13.48 -9.13 -2.54
C ARG A 550 14.45 -9.42 -3.67
N TYR A 551 13.91 -9.48 -4.88
CA TYR A 551 14.60 -9.83 -6.13
C TYR A 551 13.90 -9.13 -7.31
#